data_AF-A0A1I3XZ79-F1
#
_entry.id   AF-A0A1I3XZ79-F1
#
_cell.length_a   1.000
_cell.length_b   1.000
_cell.length_c   1.000
_cell.angle_alpha   90.00
_cell.angle_beta   90.00
_cell.angle_gamma   90.00
#
_symmetry.space_group_name_H-M   'P 1'
#
loop_
_entity.id
_entity.type
_entity.pdbx_description
1 polymer ?
#
loop_
_entity_poly.entity_id
_entity_poly.type
_entity_poly.pdbx_seq_one_letter_code
_entity_poly.pdbx_strand_id
1 'polypeptide(L)'
;MTETDTAKELRQAIARHLAELHRLHIQLATDSRSLKALTLEGRPQAEIEIAAEMLEQYMAATGAFLENMRGRYEARLALLRRGDPAGPEAVPGQGAPGHGAFWYAFSRLTGALRMAERRSG
;
A
#
# COMPACT_ATOMS: atom_id res chain seq x y z
N MET A 1 -21.02 -18.60 -6.74
CA MET A 1 -20.00 -17.75 -6.07
C MET A 1 -20.68 -16.44 -5.71
N THR A 2 -20.81 -16.17 -4.42
CA THR A 2 -21.38 -14.90 -3.93
C THR A 2 -20.31 -13.80 -3.97
N GLU A 3 -20.72 -12.53 -4.01
CA GLU A 3 -19.81 -11.36 -4.00
C GLU A 3 -18.82 -11.38 -2.83
N THR A 4 -19.23 -11.97 -1.71
CA THR A 4 -18.40 -12.22 -0.51
C THR A 4 -17.22 -13.15 -0.80
N ASP A 5 -17.38 -14.12 -1.69
CA ASP A 5 -16.34 -15.08 -2.06
C ASP A 5 -15.23 -14.38 -2.86
N THR A 6 -15.61 -13.56 -3.83
CA THR A 6 -14.65 -12.79 -4.64
C THR A 6 -13.89 -11.76 -3.80
N ALA A 7 -14.58 -11.03 -2.91
CA ALA A 7 -13.91 -10.09 -2.01
C ALA A 7 -12.93 -10.80 -1.05
N LYS A 8 -13.24 -12.03 -0.63
CA LYS A 8 -12.35 -12.85 0.21
C LYS A 8 -11.12 -13.31 -0.56
N GLU A 9 -11.29 -13.82 -1.79
CA GLU A 9 -10.19 -14.24 -2.67
C GLU A 9 -9.22 -13.09 -2.96
N LEU A 10 -9.75 -11.91 -3.29
CA LEU A 10 -8.94 -10.72 -3.54
C LEU A 10 -8.14 -10.31 -2.29
N ARG A 11 -8.75 -10.32 -1.10
CA ARG A 11 -8.04 -10.04 0.16
C ARG A 11 -6.92 -11.04 0.41
N GLN A 12 -7.15 -12.32 0.16
CA GLN A 12 -6.13 -13.36 0.33
C GLN A 12 -4.98 -13.20 -0.67
N ALA A 13 -5.28 -12.89 -1.93
CA ALA A 13 -4.25 -12.63 -2.93
C ALA A 13 -3.37 -11.43 -2.54
N ILE A 14 -3.99 -10.32 -2.12
CA ILE A 14 -3.27 -9.14 -1.63
C ILE A 14 -2.39 -9.49 -0.42
N ALA A 15 -2.93 -10.22 0.56
CA ALA A 15 -2.17 -10.62 1.74
C ALA A 15 -0.95 -11.47 1.40
N ARG A 16 -1.06 -12.41 0.45
CA ARG A 16 0.09 -13.21 -0.02
C ARG A 16 1.16 -12.34 -0.66
N HIS A 17 0.77 -11.41 -1.54
CA HIS A 17 1.74 -10.51 -2.19
C HIS A 17 2.46 -9.60 -1.18
N LEU A 18 1.75 -9.10 -0.16
CA LEU A 18 2.36 -8.29 0.89
C LEU A 18 3.30 -9.10 1.78
N ALA A 19 2.98 -10.36 2.08
CA ALA A 19 3.86 -11.25 2.81
C ALA A 19 5.15 -11.54 2.00
N GLU A 20 5.02 -11.74 0.69
CA GLU A 20 6.18 -11.95 -0.18
C GLU A 20 7.05 -10.69 -0.27
N LEU A 21 6.45 -9.50 -0.40
CA LEU A 21 7.20 -8.24 -0.37
C LEU A 21 7.95 -8.07 0.96
N HIS A 22 7.34 -8.41 2.09
CA HIS A 22 8.01 -8.38 3.38
C HIS A 22 9.19 -9.34 3.45
N ARG A 23 9.04 -10.56 2.92
CA ARG A 23 10.14 -11.53 2.80
C ARG A 23 11.30 -10.97 1.98
N LEU A 24 11.01 -10.31 0.86
CA LEU A 24 12.03 -9.66 0.02
C LEU A 24 12.72 -8.50 0.75
N HIS A 25 12.00 -7.70 1.54
CA HIS A 25 12.63 -6.66 2.37
C HIS A 25 13.61 -7.24 3.40
N ILE A 26 13.27 -8.37 4.03
CA ILE A 26 14.17 -9.05 4.98
C ILE A 26 15.42 -9.56 4.25
N GLN A 27 15.26 -10.11 3.04
CA GLN A 27 16.38 -10.57 2.23
C GLN A 27 17.31 -9.41 1.88
N LEU A 28 16.75 -8.29 1.39
CA LEU A 28 17.54 -7.10 1.06
C LEU A 28 18.31 -6.55 2.27
N ALA A 29 17.69 -6.54 3.45
CA ALA A 29 18.35 -6.15 4.69
C ALA A 29 19.45 -7.14 5.12
N THR A 30 19.39 -8.39 4.67
CA THR A 30 20.43 -9.39 4.89
C THR A 30 21.58 -9.19 3.92
N ASP A 31 21.28 -8.94 2.65
CA ASP A 31 22.27 -8.66 1.61
C ASP A 31 23.07 -7.40 1.94
N SER A 32 22.41 -6.36 2.48
CA SER A 32 23.10 -5.13 2.91
C SER A 32 24.11 -5.38 4.04
N ARG A 33 23.86 -6.33 4.94
CA ARG A 33 24.82 -6.72 5.99
C ARG A 33 26.04 -7.42 5.42
N SER A 34 25.87 -8.18 4.33
CA SER A 34 26.95 -8.88 3.65
C SER A 34 27.93 -7.91 2.99
N LEU A 35 27.49 -6.69 2.65
CA LEU A 35 28.35 -5.67 2.03
C LEU A 35 29.57 -5.31 2.90
N LYS A 36 29.46 -5.45 4.23
CA LYS A 36 30.57 -5.23 5.18
C LYS A 36 31.86 -5.96 4.82
N ALA A 37 31.77 -7.09 4.12
CA ALA A 37 32.94 -7.82 3.63
C ALA A 37 33.83 -6.95 2.74
N LEU A 38 33.25 -6.04 1.94
CA LEU A 38 33.99 -5.12 1.08
C LEU A 38 34.88 -4.18 1.89
N THR A 39 34.37 -3.57 2.97
CA THR A 39 35.21 -2.77 3.87
C THR A 39 36.30 -3.60 4.54
N LEU A 40 35.98 -4.83 4.98
CA LEU A 40 36.98 -5.72 5.61
C LEU A 40 38.10 -6.12 4.63
N GLU A 41 37.82 -6.16 3.35
CA GLU A 41 38.78 -6.44 2.27
C GLU A 41 39.47 -5.17 1.75
N GLY A 42 39.32 -4.03 2.43
CA GLY A 42 39.97 -2.76 2.05
C GLY A 42 39.31 -2.03 0.88
N ARG A 43 38.04 -2.33 0.58
CA ARG A 43 37.25 -1.74 -0.52
C ARG A 43 36.03 -0.94 -0.01
N PRO A 44 36.20 0.03 0.92
CA PRO A 44 35.08 0.74 1.52
C PRO A 44 34.29 1.59 0.52
N GLN A 45 34.95 2.10 -0.53
CA GLN A 45 34.27 2.88 -1.58
C GLN A 45 33.22 2.05 -2.31
N ALA A 46 33.52 0.79 -2.64
CA ALA A 46 32.58 -0.10 -3.30
C ALA A 46 31.34 -0.39 -2.41
N GLU A 47 31.54 -0.53 -1.10
CA GLU A 47 30.43 -0.68 -0.15
C GLU A 47 29.52 0.54 -0.15
N ILE A 48 30.12 1.74 -0.13
CA ILE A 48 29.38 3.02 -0.15
C ILE A 48 28.55 3.15 -1.43
N GLU A 49 29.17 2.91 -2.60
CA GLU A 49 28.50 3.02 -3.91
C GLU A 49 27.31 2.06 -4.01
N ILE A 50 27.52 0.78 -3.68
CA ILE A 50 26.45 -0.24 -3.73
C ILE A 50 25.34 0.08 -2.73
N ALA A 51 25.68 0.51 -1.51
CA ALA A 51 24.68 0.88 -0.50
C ALA A 51 23.85 2.10 -0.94
N ALA A 52 24.49 3.11 -1.56
CA ALA A 52 23.82 4.27 -2.10
C ALA A 52 22.85 3.87 -3.24
N GLU A 53 23.33 3.14 -4.24
CA GLU A 53 22.52 2.66 -5.36
C GLU A 53 21.31 1.84 -4.88
N MET A 54 21.52 0.95 -3.92
CA MET A 54 20.45 0.15 -3.32
C MET A 54 19.36 1.02 -2.69
N LEU A 55 19.75 2.02 -1.89
CA LEU A 55 18.80 2.92 -1.21
C LEU A 55 18.07 3.81 -2.22
N GLU A 56 18.78 4.37 -3.19
CA GLU A 56 18.21 5.20 -4.25
C GLU A 56 17.17 4.44 -5.06
N GLN A 57 17.50 3.23 -5.51
CA GLN A 57 16.59 2.37 -6.26
C GLN A 57 15.37 1.98 -5.42
N TYR A 58 15.58 1.64 -4.14
CA TYR A 58 14.48 1.30 -3.23
C TYR A 58 13.53 2.49 -3.01
N MET A 59 14.06 3.70 -2.76
CA MET A 59 13.26 4.91 -2.61
C MET A 59 12.50 5.25 -3.90
N ALA A 60 13.15 5.17 -5.05
CA ALA A 60 12.51 5.43 -6.35
C ALA A 60 11.38 4.43 -6.63
N ALA A 61 11.61 3.13 -6.41
CA ALA A 61 10.61 2.09 -6.62
C ALA A 61 9.40 2.24 -5.69
N THR A 62 9.64 2.51 -4.40
CA THR A 62 8.56 2.69 -3.42
C THR A 62 7.76 3.96 -3.66
N GLY A 63 8.43 5.08 -3.98
CA GLY A 63 7.77 6.34 -4.36
C GLY A 63 6.88 6.18 -5.59
N ALA A 64 7.42 5.61 -6.67
CA ALA A 64 6.66 5.37 -7.90
C ALA A 64 5.45 4.44 -7.69
N PHE A 65 5.61 3.39 -6.88
CA PHE A 65 4.50 2.50 -6.52
C PHE A 65 3.41 3.22 -5.75
N LEU A 66 3.76 3.99 -4.72
CA LEU A 66 2.79 4.73 -3.89
C LEU A 66 2.04 5.76 -4.73
N GLU A 67 2.75 6.52 -5.56
CA GLU A 67 2.14 7.52 -6.45
C GLU A 67 1.17 6.87 -7.43
N ASN A 68 1.56 5.76 -8.06
CA ASN A 68 0.69 5.04 -8.98
C ASN A 68 -0.57 4.49 -8.28
N MET A 69 -0.42 3.89 -7.11
CA MET A 69 -1.54 3.35 -6.34
C MET A 69 -2.48 4.44 -5.84
N ARG A 70 -1.93 5.57 -5.38
CA ARG A 70 -2.68 6.76 -4.99
C ARG A 70 -3.54 7.25 -6.15
N GLY A 71 -2.94 7.51 -7.31
CA GLY A 71 -3.64 7.99 -8.50
C GLY A 71 -4.77 7.07 -8.97
N ARG A 72 -4.56 5.74 -8.95
CA ARG A 72 -5.61 4.76 -9.32
C ARG A 72 -6.84 4.84 -8.42
N TYR A 73 -6.66 5.01 -7.12
CA TYR A 73 -7.78 5.05 -6.17
C TYR A 73 -8.44 6.42 -6.08
N GLU A 74 -7.67 7.50 -6.17
CA GLU A 74 -8.22 8.86 -6.24
C GLU A 74 -9.17 9.02 -7.42
N ALA A 75 -8.76 8.56 -8.61
CA ALA A 75 -9.60 8.56 -9.81
C ALA A 75 -10.92 7.77 -9.63
N ARG A 76 -10.96 6.82 -8.69
CA ARG A 76 -12.12 5.97 -8.41
C ARG A 76 -12.99 6.45 -7.25
N LEU A 77 -12.57 7.45 -6.48
CA LEU A 77 -13.30 7.89 -5.27
C LEU A 77 -14.74 8.30 -5.59
N ALA A 78 -14.97 9.03 -6.69
CA ALA A 78 -16.31 9.45 -7.10
C ALA A 78 -17.22 8.27 -7.43
N LEU A 79 -16.68 7.21 -8.04
CA LEU A 79 -17.42 5.98 -8.32
C LEU A 79 -17.71 5.21 -7.02
N LEU A 80 -16.70 5.04 -6.17
CA LEU A 80 -16.84 4.32 -4.89
C LEU A 80 -17.87 4.99 -3.98
N ARG A 81 -17.92 6.33 -3.95
CA ARG A 81 -18.89 7.11 -3.18
C ARG A 81 -20.34 6.81 -3.57
N ARG A 82 -20.61 6.44 -4.83
CA ARG A 82 -21.96 6.06 -5.29
C ARG A 82 -22.44 4.72 -4.74
N GLY A 83 -21.54 3.94 -4.12
CA GLY A 83 -21.89 2.71 -3.42
C GLY A 83 -22.50 2.93 -2.03
N ASP A 84 -22.76 4.17 -1.62
CA ASP A 84 -23.45 4.48 -0.37
C ASP A 84 -24.83 3.80 -0.36
N PRO A 85 -25.14 2.94 0.63
CA PRO A 85 -26.45 2.31 0.73
C PRO A 85 -27.58 3.33 0.78
N ALA A 86 -28.41 3.36 -0.27
CA ALA A 86 -29.64 4.14 -0.33
C ALA A 86 -30.82 3.18 -0.13
N GLY A 87 -31.56 3.35 0.97
CA GLY A 87 -32.72 2.53 1.30
C GLY A 87 -34.00 3.37 1.34
N PRO A 88 -35.17 2.82 0.96
CA PRO A 88 -36.44 3.51 1.05
C PRO A 88 -36.84 3.86 2.51
N GLU A 89 -36.28 3.15 3.49
CA GLU A 89 -36.49 3.36 4.93
C GLU A 89 -35.35 4.11 5.63
N ALA A 90 -34.53 4.89 4.90
CA ALA A 90 -33.51 5.71 5.54
C ALA A 90 -34.17 6.75 6.46
N VAL A 91 -34.27 6.43 7.75
CA VAL A 91 -34.75 7.36 8.78
C VAL A 91 -33.78 8.53 8.83
N PRO A 92 -34.26 9.79 8.78
CA PRO A 92 -33.41 10.97 8.91
C PRO A 92 -32.51 10.87 10.14
N GLY A 93 -31.19 10.86 9.94
CA GLY A 93 -30.19 10.75 11.01
C GLY A 93 -29.67 9.34 11.32
N GLN A 94 -30.30 8.27 10.84
CA GLN A 94 -29.82 6.88 11.01
C GLN A 94 -29.26 6.27 9.72
N GLY A 95 -29.71 6.72 8.55
CA GLY A 95 -29.28 6.19 7.25
C GLY A 95 -29.79 4.76 6.98
N ALA A 96 -29.50 4.22 5.80
CA ALA A 96 -29.87 2.84 5.47
C ALA A 96 -28.97 1.81 6.18
N PRO A 97 -29.39 0.54 6.33
CA PRO A 97 -28.53 -0.52 6.83
C PRO A 97 -27.17 -0.56 6.09
N GLY A 98 -26.08 -0.53 6.84
CA GLY A 98 -24.71 -0.52 6.29
C GLY A 98 -24.12 0.86 5.97
N HIS A 99 -24.91 1.94 6.05
CA HIS A 99 -24.45 3.31 5.77
C HIS A 99 -23.23 3.72 6.63
N GLY A 100 -23.29 3.51 7.95
CA GLY A 100 -22.17 3.84 8.84
C GLY A 100 -20.90 3.05 8.54
N ALA A 101 -21.03 1.74 8.25
CA ALA A 101 -19.89 0.89 7.91
C ALA A 101 -19.25 1.30 6.56
N PHE A 102 -20.08 1.70 5.59
CA PHE A 102 -19.63 2.24 4.31
C PHE A 102 -18.80 3.51 4.49
N TRP A 103 -19.33 4.51 5.19
CA TRP A 103 -18.63 5.80 5.38
C TRP A 103 -17.37 5.67 6.24
N TYR A 104 -17.35 4.76 7.21
CA TYR A 104 -16.13 4.41 7.93
C TYR A 104 -15.05 3.84 6.99
N ALA A 105 -15.41 2.84 6.16
CA ALA A 105 -14.47 2.24 5.22
C ALA A 105 -13.98 3.25 4.16
N PHE A 106 -14.86 4.10 3.64
CA PHE A 106 -14.53 5.17 2.70
C PHE A 106 -13.57 6.20 3.33
N SER A 107 -13.86 6.63 4.56
CA SER A 107 -13.00 7.57 5.30
C SER A 107 -11.61 6.98 5.61
N ARG A 108 -11.55 5.68 5.91
CA ARG A 108 -10.27 4.97 6.08
C ARG A 108 -9.45 4.95 4.79
N LEU A 109 -10.09 4.75 3.63
CA LEU A 109 -9.42 4.83 2.33
C LEU A 109 -8.88 6.24 2.06
N THR A 110 -9.69 7.29 2.24
CA THR A 110 -9.21 8.67 2.03
C THR A 110 -8.08 9.06 2.97
N GLY A 111 -8.12 8.61 4.23
CA GLY A 111 -7.02 8.75 5.17
C GLY A 111 -5.74 8.05 4.69
N ALA A 112 -5.86 6.84 4.15
CA ALA A 112 -4.73 6.11 3.58
C ALA A 112 -4.12 6.80 2.34
N LEU A 113 -4.95 7.37 1.46
CA LEU A 113 -4.47 8.12 0.30
C LEU A 113 -3.68 9.37 0.70
N ARG A 114 -4.16 10.13 1.70
CA ARG A 114 -3.41 11.27 2.26
C ARG A 114 -2.08 10.85 2.91
N MET A 115 -2.03 9.65 3.51
CA MET A 115 -0.77 9.12 4.03
C MET A 115 0.19 8.73 2.92
N ALA A 116 -0.31 8.19 1.81
CA ALA A 116 0.50 7.84 0.64
C ALA A 116 1.09 9.11 0.00
N GLU A 117 0.28 10.16 -0.19
CA GLU A 117 0.71 11.47 -0.70
C GLU A 117 1.90 12.05 0.08
N ARG A 118 1.82 12.06 1.42
CA ARG A 118 2.91 12.55 2.29
C ARG A 118 4.19 11.71 2.25
N ARG A 119 4.16 10.53 1.63
CA ARG A 119 5.29 9.60 1.53
C ARG A 119 5.84 9.51 0.11
N SER A 120 5.10 9.99 -0.89
CA SER A 120 5.52 10.00 -2.29
C SER A 120 6.00 11.38 -2.76
N GLY A 121 5.60 12.47 -2.09
CA GLY A 121 6.14 13.83 -2.27
C GLY A 121 7.10 14.22 -1.17
#